data_AF-A0A8T1CDY2-F1
#
_entry.id   AF-A0A8T1CDY2-F1
#
_cell.length_a   1.000
_cell.length_b   1.000
_cell.length_c   1.000
_cell.angle_alpha   90.00
_cell.angle_beta   90.00
_cell.angle_gamma   90.00
#
_symmetry.space_group_name_H-M   'P 1'
#
loop_
_entity.id
_entity.type
_entity.pdbx_description
1 polymer ?
#
loop_
_entity_poly.entity_id
_entity_poly.type
_entity_poly.pdbx_seq_one_letter_code
_entity_poly.pdbx_strand_id
1 'polypeptide(L)'
;MRHGVKKFHGYTGNEGPSSSTKYSRYAIVAWPESRHAENALAYYPIDLAYEILEARKPFEASTVRSFLDQVKKRFETELVFSSPVGFCIKFCRLFCELVLNAGDPALVNFFFTELCPGLGGIGENETLIPSLVAIIRKYDWCEVGPALLSSLSKPNRYTWNPIGKDGLSEVELTLQVIDALDGGDAQKALLEMVLEEAMELKDELLCSPKLVPLFCKWSRRSSDDNNFKNFSEKLSHMDPGLLGPVIEGISQISADGDKTGELFELAKSIVPKRVEWLNGKIGELNKPFTWEMTDAKFCDSPEVQEFLRGPEASMDTKNDFTFDDFKEADDFAKTSLANQRGASFTMEAAGSDKDAYLKITKTRKWFDDRQKILEQYKAEVSNLMEHFGEKTDGGDKKRARHQ
;
A
#
# COMPACT_ATOMS: atom_id res chain seq x y z
N MET A 1 24.95 14.49 4.05
CA MET A 1 26.33 14.00 3.82
C MET A 1 26.85 13.34 5.10
N ARG A 2 27.24 12.05 5.07
CA ARG A 2 27.66 11.30 6.27
C ARG A 2 29.14 11.49 6.59
N HIS A 3 29.42 11.56 7.89
CA HIS A 3 30.71 11.88 8.51
C HIS A 3 31.67 10.68 8.48
N GLY A 4 32.88 10.88 7.96
CA GLY A 4 33.97 9.93 8.15
C GLY A 4 34.56 10.06 9.55
N VAL A 5 34.49 9.00 10.35
CA VAL A 5 35.18 8.92 11.65
C VAL A 5 36.53 8.26 11.42
N LYS A 6 37.62 9.00 11.63
CA LYS A 6 38.97 8.44 11.61
C LYS A 6 39.42 8.21 13.05
N LYS A 7 39.43 6.95 13.51
CA LYS A 7 40.03 6.58 14.81
C LYS A 7 41.51 6.29 14.61
N PHE A 8 42.37 7.15 15.15
CA PHE A 8 43.80 6.87 15.23
C PHE A 8 44.06 6.02 16.48
N HIS A 9 44.63 4.82 16.29
CA HIS A 9 45.12 4.00 17.39
C HIS A 9 46.64 4.10 17.40
N GLY A 10 47.17 5.03 18.20
CA GLY A 10 48.58 5.00 18.57
C GLY A 10 48.79 3.82 19.51
N TYR A 11 49.77 2.96 19.21
CA TYR A 11 50.10 1.84 20.09
C TYR A 11 50.84 2.38 21.33
N THR A 12 50.10 2.67 22.38
CA THR A 12 50.64 2.84 23.74
C THR A 12 49.74 2.07 24.68
N GLY A 13 50.33 1.13 25.44
CA GLY A 13 49.62 0.31 26.40
C GLY A 13 48.78 1.15 27.35
N ASN A 14 47.54 0.69 27.55
CA ASN A 14 46.58 1.04 28.59
C ASN A 14 46.17 2.53 28.64
N GLU A 15 45.17 2.84 27.79
CA GLU A 15 44.27 4.01 27.85
C GLU A 15 44.90 5.42 27.76
N GLY A 16 45.38 5.78 26.56
CA GLY A 16 45.61 7.18 26.17
C GLY A 16 44.33 7.87 25.62
N PRO A 17 44.27 9.22 25.62
CA PRO A 17 43.06 9.96 25.27
C PRO A 17 42.66 9.73 23.81
N SER A 18 41.44 9.24 23.62
CA SER A 18 40.83 9.09 22.30
C SER A 18 40.35 10.47 21.81
N SER A 19 41.00 11.02 20.79
CA SER A 19 40.49 12.22 20.11
C SER A 19 39.53 11.83 18.99
N SER A 20 38.29 12.30 19.09
CA SER A 20 37.29 12.22 18.02
C SER A 20 37.30 13.56 17.31
N THR A 21 37.87 13.61 16.10
CA THR A 21 37.78 14.83 15.28
C THR A 21 36.73 14.66 14.20
N LYS A 22 35.67 15.47 14.28
CA LYS A 22 34.63 15.55 13.27
C LYS A 22 35.01 16.66 12.29
N TYR A 23 35.43 16.28 11.09
CA TYR A 23 35.67 17.25 10.02
C TYR A 23 34.42 17.39 9.15
N SER A 24 34.05 18.62 8.84
CA SER A 24 33.06 18.96 7.83
C SER A 24 33.79 19.69 6.70
N ARG A 25 33.54 19.31 5.45
CA ARG A 25 34.02 20.04 4.27
C ARG A 25 32.86 20.86 3.74
N TYR A 26 33.09 22.15 3.58
CA TYR A 26 32.12 23.08 3.01
C TYR A 26 32.66 23.58 1.67
N ALA A 27 31.81 23.59 0.65
CA ALA A 27 32.07 24.33 -0.57
C ALA A 27 31.30 25.66 -0.47
N ILE A 28 32.01 26.78 -0.53
CA ILE A 28 31.39 28.10 -0.64
C ILE A 28 31.27 28.39 -2.13
N VAL A 29 30.06 28.64 -2.59
CA VAL A 29 29.80 28.97 -3.99
C VAL A 29 29.17 30.36 -4.05
N ALA A 30 29.66 31.20 -4.95
CA ALA A 30 29.18 32.55 -5.17
C ALA A 30 28.93 32.78 -6.66
N TRP A 31 27.73 33.25 -6.99
CA TRP A 31 27.31 33.62 -8.34
C TRP A 31 26.26 34.73 -8.26
N PRO A 32 25.97 35.43 -9.37
CA PRO A 32 24.93 36.45 -9.39
C PRO A 32 23.58 35.89 -8.93
N GLU A 33 22.85 36.68 -8.13
CA GLU A 33 21.54 36.31 -7.59
C GLU A 33 20.53 35.94 -8.68
N SER A 34 20.62 36.61 -9.83
CA SER A 34 19.79 36.33 -11.02
C SER A 34 19.96 34.93 -11.60
N ARG A 35 21.11 34.27 -11.35
CA ARG A 35 21.41 32.90 -11.82
C ARG A 35 21.27 31.85 -10.74
N HIS A 36 20.84 32.23 -9.53
CA HIS A 36 20.88 31.30 -8.41
C HIS A 36 19.89 30.13 -8.55
N ALA A 37 18.69 30.34 -9.10
CA ALA A 37 17.76 29.24 -9.39
C ALA A 37 18.32 28.26 -10.45
N GLU A 38 18.88 28.80 -11.53
CA GLU A 38 19.55 28.02 -12.60
C GLU A 38 20.71 27.18 -12.03
N ASN A 39 21.62 27.83 -11.31
CA ASN A 39 22.78 27.18 -10.75
C ASN A 39 22.43 26.20 -9.61
N ALA A 40 21.40 26.48 -8.81
CA ALA A 40 20.91 25.55 -7.80
C ALA A 40 20.46 24.24 -8.46
N LEU A 41 19.68 24.31 -9.53
CA LEU A 41 19.24 23.13 -10.26
C LEU A 41 20.40 22.34 -10.89
N ALA A 42 21.40 23.07 -11.41
CA ALA A 42 22.58 22.47 -12.04
C ALA A 42 23.54 21.79 -11.05
N TYR A 43 23.71 22.35 -9.84
CA TYR A 43 24.81 21.95 -8.95
C TYR A 43 24.37 21.42 -7.58
N TYR A 44 23.17 21.75 -7.08
CA TYR A 44 22.73 21.28 -5.76
C TYR A 44 22.05 19.91 -5.86
N PRO A 45 22.02 19.13 -4.76
CA PRO A 45 21.09 18.01 -4.63
C PRO A 45 19.66 18.46 -4.96
N ILE A 46 18.89 17.61 -5.64
CA ILE A 46 17.54 17.96 -6.12
C ILE A 46 16.63 18.44 -4.99
N ASP A 47 16.73 17.86 -3.80
CA ASP A 47 15.93 18.27 -2.63
C ASP A 47 16.19 19.73 -2.21
N LEU A 48 17.45 20.21 -2.32
CA LEU A 48 17.80 21.60 -2.01
C LEU A 48 17.49 22.54 -3.18
N ALA A 49 17.65 22.06 -4.43
CA ALA A 49 17.25 22.82 -5.61
C ALA A 49 15.74 23.10 -5.60
N TYR A 50 14.94 22.12 -5.14
CA TYR A 50 13.50 22.27 -4.94
C TYR A 50 13.17 23.44 -4.02
N GLU A 51 13.77 23.54 -2.83
CA GLU A 51 13.47 24.61 -1.85
C GLU A 51 13.78 26.01 -2.43
N ILE A 52 14.87 26.11 -3.21
CA ILE A 52 15.30 27.35 -3.85
C ILE A 52 14.35 27.78 -4.97
N LEU A 53 13.95 26.83 -5.82
CA LEU A 53 12.97 27.08 -6.88
C LEU A 53 11.62 27.45 -6.27
N GLU A 54 11.20 26.76 -5.20
CA GLU A 54 9.94 27.01 -4.51
C GLU A 54 9.86 28.44 -3.96
N ALA A 55 10.92 28.92 -3.31
CA ALA A 55 10.98 30.26 -2.73
C ALA A 55 11.00 31.40 -3.76
N ARG A 56 11.25 31.10 -5.05
CA ARG A 56 11.47 32.11 -6.10
C ARG A 56 10.40 32.14 -7.19
N LYS A 57 9.41 31.25 -7.14
CA LYS A 57 8.24 31.30 -8.03
C LYS A 57 7.53 32.68 -7.93
N PRO A 58 6.89 33.18 -9.01
CA PRO A 58 6.68 32.52 -10.31
C PRO A 58 7.85 32.70 -11.29
N PHE A 59 7.85 31.91 -12.37
CA PHE A 59 8.84 31.99 -13.45
C PHE A 59 8.14 32.10 -14.82
N GLU A 60 8.79 32.79 -15.76
CA GLU A 60 8.35 32.87 -17.15
C GLU A 60 8.53 31.53 -17.87
N ALA A 61 7.69 31.26 -18.90
CA ALA A 61 7.70 29.99 -19.63
C ALA A 61 9.08 29.62 -20.22
N SER A 62 9.81 30.60 -20.76
CA SER A 62 11.16 30.39 -21.30
C SER A 62 12.18 29.98 -20.23
N THR A 63 12.05 30.51 -19.02
CA THR A 63 12.86 30.11 -17.86
C THR A 63 12.52 28.69 -17.42
N VAL A 64 11.22 28.36 -17.35
CA VAL A 64 10.77 26.99 -17.03
C VAL A 64 11.30 25.99 -18.07
N ARG A 65 11.27 26.34 -19.36
CA ARG A 65 11.88 25.52 -20.42
C ARG A 65 13.36 25.24 -20.17
N SER A 66 14.12 26.29 -19.86
CA SER A 66 15.55 26.16 -19.55
C SER A 66 15.80 25.26 -18.33
N PHE A 67 14.95 25.34 -17.31
CA PHE A 67 15.03 24.44 -16.16
C PHE A 67 14.77 22.98 -16.55
N LEU A 68 13.72 22.70 -17.32
CA LEU A 68 13.40 21.34 -17.79
C LEU A 68 14.55 20.76 -18.64
N ASP A 69 15.15 21.54 -19.54
CA ASP A 69 16.29 21.11 -20.36
C ASP A 69 17.53 20.79 -19.51
N GLN A 70 17.78 21.57 -18.46
CA GLN A 70 18.88 21.31 -17.52
C GLN A 70 18.66 20.02 -16.72
N VAL A 71 17.44 19.79 -16.23
CA VAL A 71 17.07 18.55 -15.53
C VAL A 71 17.28 17.35 -16.45
N LYS A 72 16.80 17.44 -17.70
CA LYS A 72 16.98 16.37 -18.69
C LYS A 72 18.45 16.02 -18.88
N LYS A 73 19.27 17.03 -19.15
CA LYS A 73 20.73 16.85 -19.32
C LYS A 73 21.36 16.23 -18.08
N ARG A 74 20.94 16.64 -16.89
CA ARG A 74 21.44 16.09 -15.64
C ARG A 74 21.11 14.59 -15.52
N PHE A 75 19.88 14.20 -15.80
CA PHE A 75 19.46 12.80 -15.79
C PHE A 75 20.24 11.95 -16.81
N GLU A 76 20.53 12.49 -17.99
CA GLU A 76 21.37 11.82 -19.00
C GLU A 76 22.83 11.62 -18.52
N THR A 77 23.37 12.55 -17.72
CA THR A 77 24.77 12.49 -17.24
C THR A 77 24.97 11.71 -15.93
N GLU A 78 23.98 11.64 -15.05
CA GLU A 78 24.08 11.02 -13.72
C GLU A 78 23.75 9.50 -13.70
N LEU A 79 23.46 8.91 -14.86
CA LEU A 79 22.96 7.54 -15.08
C LEU A 79 23.83 6.35 -14.59
N VAL A 80 24.95 6.55 -13.90
CA VAL A 80 25.91 5.46 -13.62
C VAL A 80 25.49 4.57 -12.43
N PHE A 81 24.58 4.99 -11.55
CA PHE A 81 24.07 4.12 -10.49
C PHE A 81 22.59 4.36 -10.22
N SER A 82 21.73 3.58 -10.88
CA SER A 82 20.34 3.29 -10.49
C SER A 82 19.38 4.48 -10.37
N SER A 83 18.62 4.79 -11.43
CA SER A 83 17.61 5.87 -11.48
C SER A 83 18.23 7.27 -11.26
N PRO A 84 17.64 8.37 -11.72
CA PRO A 84 18.08 9.67 -11.23
C PRO A 84 17.86 9.74 -9.72
N VAL A 85 18.95 9.55 -8.96
CA VAL A 85 19.01 9.75 -7.51
C VAL A 85 18.54 11.18 -7.22
N GLY A 86 17.26 11.33 -6.87
CA GLY A 86 16.68 12.65 -6.57
C GLY A 86 15.29 12.91 -7.13
N PHE A 87 14.68 12.01 -7.89
CA PHE A 87 13.27 12.19 -8.26
C PHE A 87 12.36 11.89 -7.06
N CYS A 88 11.92 12.94 -6.35
CA CYS A 88 11.00 12.85 -5.22
C CYS A 88 9.64 13.49 -5.55
N ILE A 89 8.61 13.15 -4.77
CA ILE A 89 7.25 13.65 -5.02
C ILE A 89 7.16 15.19 -4.97
N LYS A 90 7.99 15.82 -4.14
CA LYS A 90 8.12 17.28 -4.02
C LYS A 90 8.58 17.89 -5.34
N PHE A 91 9.55 17.27 -6.00
CA PHE A 91 10.03 17.68 -7.32
C PHE A 91 8.91 17.59 -8.36
N CYS A 92 8.19 16.47 -8.41
CA CYS A 92 7.01 16.32 -9.28
C CYS A 92 6.01 17.46 -9.08
N ARG A 93 5.63 17.71 -7.82
CA ARG A 93 4.65 18.74 -7.46
C ARG A 93 5.09 20.14 -7.91
N LEU A 94 6.36 20.49 -7.66
CA LEU A 94 6.94 21.76 -8.09
C LEU A 94 6.84 21.92 -9.60
N PHE A 95 7.27 20.92 -10.37
CA PHE A 95 7.27 21.04 -11.82
C PHE A 95 5.88 21.00 -12.42
N CYS A 96 4.93 20.25 -11.84
CA CYS A 96 3.51 20.36 -12.20
C CYS A 96 2.99 21.80 -12.01
N GLU A 97 3.33 22.46 -10.90
CA GLU A 97 2.95 23.85 -10.65
C GLU A 97 3.63 24.83 -11.61
N LEU A 98 4.91 24.63 -11.93
CA LEU A 98 5.65 25.46 -12.87
C LEU A 98 5.09 25.37 -14.28
N VAL A 99 4.85 24.15 -14.80
CA VAL A 99 4.27 23.97 -16.14
C VAL A 99 2.81 24.41 -16.18
N LEU A 100 2.06 24.28 -15.07
CA LEU A 100 0.73 24.83 -14.95
C LEU A 100 0.77 26.36 -15.06
N ASN A 101 1.64 27.03 -14.31
CA ASN A 101 1.75 28.49 -14.30
C ASN A 101 2.26 29.05 -15.62
N ALA A 102 3.18 28.36 -16.29
CA ALA A 102 3.73 28.77 -17.57
C ALA A 102 2.68 28.88 -18.70
N GLY A 103 1.58 28.12 -18.62
CA GLY A 103 0.49 28.21 -19.59
C GLY A 103 0.84 27.67 -20.97
N ASP A 104 1.86 26.82 -21.08
CA ASP A 104 2.37 26.27 -22.34
C ASP A 104 2.22 24.73 -22.37
N PRO A 105 1.34 24.17 -23.23
CA PRO A 105 1.12 22.74 -23.34
C PRO A 105 2.38 21.98 -23.81
N ALA A 106 3.31 22.63 -24.53
CA ALA A 106 4.56 21.99 -24.93
C ALA A 106 5.47 21.70 -23.72
N LEU A 107 5.43 22.55 -22.70
CA LEU A 107 6.18 22.32 -21.45
C LEU A 107 5.55 21.21 -20.62
N VAL A 108 4.22 21.14 -20.58
CA VAL A 108 3.49 20.05 -19.93
C VAL A 108 3.88 18.71 -20.57
N ASN A 109 3.77 18.61 -21.90
CA ASN A 109 4.16 17.42 -22.64
C ASN A 109 5.61 17.04 -22.37
N PHE A 110 6.54 17.99 -22.53
CA PHE A 110 7.96 17.71 -22.30
C PHE A 110 8.24 17.19 -20.89
N PHE A 111 7.59 17.76 -19.87
CA PHE A 111 7.75 17.27 -18.50
C PHE A 111 7.24 15.84 -18.34
N PHE A 112 6.00 15.54 -18.76
CA PHE A 112 5.40 14.22 -18.56
C PHE A 112 6.03 13.12 -19.43
N THR A 113 6.52 13.44 -20.63
CA THR A 113 7.13 12.43 -21.51
C THR A 113 8.61 12.20 -21.24
N GLU A 114 9.38 13.25 -20.96
CA GLU A 114 10.85 13.15 -20.90
C GLU A 114 11.39 13.04 -19.47
N LEU A 115 10.64 13.53 -18.47
CA LEU A 115 11.18 13.76 -17.12
C LEU A 115 10.38 13.10 -16.02
N CYS A 116 9.05 13.08 -16.12
CA CYS A 116 8.18 12.51 -15.11
C CYS A 116 8.27 10.97 -15.14
N PRO A 117 8.61 10.31 -14.02
CA PRO A 117 8.52 8.87 -13.92
C PRO A 117 7.06 8.42 -13.85
N GLY A 118 6.87 7.11 -13.86
CA GLY A 118 5.61 6.52 -13.44
C GLY A 118 5.22 6.98 -12.04
N LEU A 119 3.97 7.42 -11.86
CA LEU A 119 3.51 8.04 -10.62
C LEU A 119 2.95 7.04 -9.60
N GLY A 120 2.69 5.80 -10.02
CA GLY A 120 2.18 4.74 -9.15
C GLY A 120 3.21 4.25 -8.14
N GLY A 121 2.77 4.03 -6.89
CA GLY A 121 3.56 3.42 -5.81
C GLY A 121 4.62 4.34 -5.19
N ILE A 122 4.54 5.65 -5.39
CA ILE A 122 5.43 6.64 -4.76
C ILE A 122 4.78 7.14 -3.47
N GLY A 123 5.51 7.14 -2.35
CA GLY A 123 5.01 7.69 -1.09
C GLY A 123 4.55 9.15 -1.23
N GLU A 124 3.41 9.48 -0.62
CA GLU A 124 2.74 10.79 -0.65
C GLU A 124 2.25 11.22 -2.06
N ASN A 125 2.10 10.29 -3.01
CA ASN A 125 1.66 10.63 -4.36
C ASN A 125 0.22 11.14 -4.47
N GLU A 126 -0.61 10.92 -3.46
CA GLU A 126 -1.91 11.56 -3.32
C GLU A 126 -1.83 13.10 -3.33
N THR A 127 -0.68 13.67 -2.92
CA THR A 127 -0.46 15.12 -2.93
C THR A 127 -0.36 15.72 -4.34
N LEU A 128 -0.20 14.89 -5.38
CA LEU A 128 -0.19 15.32 -6.77
C LEU A 128 -1.58 15.50 -7.38
N ILE A 129 -2.62 14.91 -6.79
CA ILE A 129 -3.97 14.90 -7.35
C ILE A 129 -4.45 16.33 -7.67
N PRO A 130 -4.33 17.34 -6.79
CA PRO A 130 -4.77 18.70 -7.10
C PRO A 130 -4.05 19.30 -8.31
N SER A 131 -2.74 19.06 -8.43
CA SER A 131 -1.94 19.59 -9.54
C SER A 131 -2.27 18.90 -10.86
N LEU A 132 -2.48 17.58 -10.85
CA LEU A 132 -2.90 16.82 -12.04
C LEU A 132 -4.26 17.29 -12.53
N VAL A 133 -5.24 17.42 -11.61
CA VAL A 133 -6.58 17.92 -11.92
C VAL A 133 -6.53 19.35 -12.47
N ALA A 134 -5.68 20.22 -11.90
CA ALA A 134 -5.52 21.59 -12.37
C ALA A 134 -4.93 21.65 -13.79
N ILE A 135 -3.96 20.80 -14.12
CA ILE A 135 -3.39 20.68 -15.47
C ILE A 135 -4.48 20.21 -16.44
N ILE A 136 -5.21 19.15 -16.11
CA ILE A 136 -6.27 18.60 -16.94
C ILE A 136 -7.38 19.63 -17.20
N ARG A 137 -7.75 20.44 -16.20
CA ARG A 137 -8.75 21.51 -16.36
C ARG A 137 -8.25 22.70 -17.18
N LYS A 138 -6.94 22.98 -17.17
CA LYS A 138 -6.37 24.17 -17.81
C LYS A 138 -6.12 23.98 -19.31
N TYR A 139 -5.67 22.80 -19.72
CA TYR A 139 -5.25 22.53 -21.09
C TYR A 139 -6.26 21.67 -21.84
N ASP A 140 -6.28 21.76 -23.17
CA ASP A 140 -7.07 20.85 -23.99
C ASP A 140 -6.50 19.43 -23.85
N TRP A 141 -7.38 18.46 -23.59
CA TRP A 141 -7.01 17.06 -23.43
C TRP A 141 -6.30 16.51 -24.67
N CYS A 142 -6.66 16.97 -25.87
CA CYS A 142 -5.99 16.56 -27.12
C CYS A 142 -4.50 16.95 -27.14
N GLU A 143 -4.12 18.02 -26.43
CA GLU A 143 -2.74 18.50 -26.41
C GLU A 143 -1.89 17.78 -25.36
N VAL A 144 -2.42 17.51 -24.17
CA VAL A 144 -1.63 17.01 -23.01
C VAL A 144 -1.98 15.59 -22.57
N GLY A 145 -3.12 15.06 -23.01
CA GLY A 145 -3.67 13.77 -22.59
C GLY A 145 -2.73 12.59 -22.82
N PRO A 146 -2.17 12.39 -24.03
CA PRO A 146 -1.26 11.28 -24.29
C PRO A 146 -0.04 11.24 -23.36
N ALA A 147 0.53 12.40 -23.01
CA ALA A 147 1.65 12.48 -22.09
C ALA A 147 1.25 12.11 -20.66
N LEU A 148 0.13 12.65 -20.17
CA LEU A 148 -0.41 12.34 -18.84
C LEU A 148 -0.76 10.85 -18.69
N LEU A 149 -1.43 10.25 -19.68
CA LEU A 149 -1.75 8.83 -19.68
C LEU A 149 -0.46 7.98 -19.58
N SER A 150 0.62 8.37 -20.26
CA SER A 150 1.88 7.64 -20.23
C SER A 150 2.56 7.62 -18.85
N SER A 151 2.41 8.69 -18.07
CA SER A 151 2.98 8.79 -16.72
C SER A 151 2.09 8.14 -15.66
N LEU A 152 0.77 8.18 -15.84
CA LEU A 152 -0.20 7.58 -14.92
C LEU A 152 -0.28 6.05 -15.05
N SER A 153 -0.15 5.50 -16.26
CA SER A 153 -0.23 4.04 -16.55
C SER A 153 1.00 3.22 -16.14
N LYS A 154 2.01 3.83 -15.51
CA LYS A 154 3.28 3.18 -15.21
C LYS A 154 3.53 3.14 -13.71
N PRO A 155 3.80 1.94 -13.13
CA PRO A 155 4.35 1.88 -11.79
C PRO A 155 5.77 2.45 -11.80
N ASN A 156 6.18 3.08 -10.70
CA ASN A 156 7.56 3.53 -10.58
C ASN A 156 8.50 2.32 -10.44
N ARG A 157 9.27 2.01 -11.49
CA ARG A 157 10.16 0.83 -11.53
C ARG A 157 11.45 0.97 -10.71
N TYR A 158 11.64 2.09 -10.01
CA TYR A 158 12.97 2.48 -9.51
C TYR A 158 13.12 2.54 -7.98
N THR A 159 12.12 2.12 -7.20
CA THR A 159 12.26 2.05 -5.75
C THR A 159 13.04 0.79 -5.36
N TRP A 160 14.38 0.89 -5.32
CA TRP A 160 15.26 -0.10 -4.69
C TRP A 160 15.09 -0.18 -3.16
N ASN A 161 14.19 0.63 -2.59
CA ASN A 161 13.88 0.66 -1.18
C ASN A 161 12.45 0.11 -0.96
N PRO A 162 12.28 -1.03 -0.27
CA PRO A 162 10.97 -1.52 0.19
C PRO A 162 10.31 -0.60 1.23
N ILE A 163 11.00 0.46 1.67
CA ILE A 163 10.57 1.43 2.66
C ILE A 163 9.85 2.57 1.91
N GLY A 164 8.54 2.41 1.70
CA GLY A 164 7.72 3.38 0.98
C GLY A 164 6.49 2.82 0.26
N LYS A 165 6.05 1.58 0.59
CA LYS A 165 4.85 0.95 0.02
C LYS A 165 3.51 1.59 0.45
N ASP A 166 3.51 2.81 0.96
CA ASP A 166 2.31 3.45 1.51
C ASP A 166 1.61 4.39 0.51
N GLY A 167 2.25 4.67 -0.64
CA GLY A 167 1.66 5.48 -1.72
C GLY A 167 0.56 4.75 -2.49
N LEU A 168 -0.31 5.50 -3.15
CA LEU A 168 -1.37 4.97 -4.02
C LEU A 168 -0.77 4.22 -5.21
N SER A 169 -1.38 3.09 -5.60
CA SER A 169 -1.05 2.46 -6.89
C SER A 169 -1.39 3.38 -8.06
N GLU A 170 -0.91 3.05 -9.26
CA GLU A 170 -1.27 3.70 -10.52
C GLU A 170 -2.80 3.77 -10.72
N VAL A 171 -3.49 2.66 -10.44
CA VAL A 171 -4.95 2.55 -10.54
C VAL A 171 -5.65 3.41 -9.48
N GLU A 172 -5.19 3.35 -8.23
CA GLU A 172 -5.77 4.14 -7.12
C GLU A 172 -5.59 5.64 -7.33
N LEU A 173 -4.39 6.08 -7.72
CA LEU A 173 -4.08 7.48 -8.01
C LEU A 173 -4.97 7.99 -9.15
N THR A 174 -5.06 7.23 -10.24
CA THR A 174 -5.83 7.62 -11.42
C THR A 174 -7.32 7.67 -11.12
N LEU A 175 -7.87 6.72 -10.37
CA LEU A 175 -9.26 6.75 -9.89
C LEU A 175 -9.57 8.01 -9.07
N GLN A 176 -8.65 8.45 -8.21
CA GLN A 176 -8.87 9.69 -7.43
C GLN A 176 -8.78 10.95 -8.30
N VAL A 177 -7.93 10.96 -9.33
CA VAL A 177 -7.91 12.04 -10.32
C VAL A 177 -9.23 12.08 -11.09
N ILE A 178 -9.73 10.93 -11.56
CA ILE A 178 -11.05 10.80 -12.21
C ILE A 178 -12.15 11.33 -11.30
N ASP A 179 -12.12 10.98 -10.01
CA ASP A 179 -13.13 11.37 -9.03
C ASP A 179 -13.22 12.88 -8.80
N ALA A 180 -12.10 13.58 -8.96
CA ALA A 180 -11.98 15.01 -8.79
C ALA A 180 -12.31 15.83 -10.06
N LEU A 181 -12.56 15.18 -11.20
CA LEU A 181 -12.92 15.81 -12.48
C LEU A 181 -14.45 15.94 -12.65
N ASP A 182 -14.88 16.98 -13.37
CA ASP A 182 -16.30 17.31 -13.58
C ASP A 182 -16.90 16.68 -14.85
N GLY A 183 -16.22 15.69 -15.44
CA GLY A 183 -16.58 15.10 -16.74
C GLY A 183 -15.63 15.46 -17.88
N GLY A 184 -16.01 15.10 -19.11
CA GLY A 184 -15.28 15.43 -20.34
C GLY A 184 -14.37 14.31 -20.86
N ASP A 185 -13.66 14.60 -21.95
CA ASP A 185 -12.86 13.60 -22.68
C ASP A 185 -11.69 13.07 -21.86
N ALA A 186 -11.09 13.92 -21.02
CA ALA A 186 -10.04 13.51 -20.08
C ALA A 186 -10.53 12.44 -19.09
N GLN A 187 -11.70 12.67 -18.47
CA GLN A 187 -12.26 11.72 -17.51
C GLN A 187 -12.58 10.38 -18.19
N LYS A 188 -13.12 10.41 -19.41
CA LYS A 188 -13.42 9.19 -20.19
C LYS A 188 -12.16 8.39 -20.52
N ALA A 189 -11.12 9.06 -21.04
CA ALA A 189 -9.87 8.41 -21.42
C ALA A 189 -9.12 7.82 -20.20
N LEU A 190 -9.11 8.54 -19.07
CA LEU A 190 -8.53 8.02 -17.82
C LEU A 190 -9.33 6.83 -17.29
N LEU A 191 -10.66 6.89 -17.37
CA LEU A 191 -11.52 5.79 -16.94
C LEU A 191 -11.30 4.53 -17.79
N GLU A 192 -11.22 4.67 -19.11
CA GLU A 192 -10.93 3.56 -20.03
C GLU A 192 -9.61 2.87 -19.68
N MET A 193 -8.52 3.64 -19.52
CA MET A 193 -7.21 3.12 -19.10
C MET A 193 -7.29 2.38 -17.75
N VAL A 194 -7.92 2.98 -16.74
CA VAL A 194 -8.05 2.39 -15.40
C VAL A 194 -8.84 1.09 -15.41
N LEU A 195 -9.90 1.02 -16.22
CA LEU A 195 -10.72 -0.18 -16.35
C LEU A 195 -9.91 -1.31 -16.99
N GLU A 196 -9.13 -1.05 -18.03
CA GLU A 196 -8.23 -2.03 -18.64
C GLU A 196 -7.18 -2.51 -17.63
N GLU A 197 -6.49 -1.60 -16.93
CA GLU A 197 -5.43 -1.95 -15.97
C GLU A 197 -5.97 -2.72 -14.76
N ALA A 198 -7.15 -2.35 -14.24
CA ALA A 198 -7.76 -3.03 -13.10
C ALA A 198 -8.12 -4.50 -13.41
N MET A 199 -8.46 -4.80 -14.68
CA MET A 199 -8.79 -6.17 -15.09
C MET A 199 -7.56 -7.09 -15.11
N GLU A 200 -6.35 -6.52 -15.22
CA GLU A 200 -5.08 -7.25 -15.13
C GLU A 200 -4.54 -7.39 -13.69
N LEU A 201 -5.15 -6.70 -12.72
CA LEU A 201 -4.75 -6.82 -11.31
C LEU A 201 -5.08 -8.20 -10.75
N LYS A 202 -4.23 -8.63 -9.80
CA LYS A 202 -4.53 -9.77 -8.93
C LYS A 202 -5.78 -9.49 -8.09
N ASP A 203 -6.54 -10.54 -7.81
CA ASP A 203 -7.81 -10.45 -7.09
C ASP A 203 -7.69 -9.75 -5.74
N GLU A 204 -6.59 -9.97 -5.00
CA GLU A 204 -6.37 -9.34 -3.69
C GLU A 204 -6.15 -7.82 -3.80
N LEU A 205 -5.55 -7.36 -4.90
CA LEU A 205 -5.32 -5.94 -5.15
C LEU A 205 -6.59 -5.26 -5.67
N LEU A 206 -7.33 -5.94 -6.55
CA LEU A 206 -8.61 -5.45 -7.05
C LEU A 206 -9.64 -5.29 -5.92
N CYS A 207 -9.64 -6.19 -4.95
CA CYS A 207 -10.53 -6.14 -3.77
C CYS A 207 -9.99 -5.29 -2.62
N SER A 208 -8.97 -4.45 -2.86
CA SER A 208 -8.50 -3.49 -1.86
C SER A 208 -9.64 -2.55 -1.42
N PRO A 209 -9.87 -2.35 -0.12
CA PRO A 209 -10.88 -1.41 0.39
C PRO A 209 -10.71 0.03 -0.13
N LYS A 210 -9.50 0.41 -0.56
CA LYS A 210 -9.22 1.74 -1.13
C LYS A 210 -9.69 1.88 -2.57
N LEU A 211 -9.61 0.80 -3.35
CA LEU A 211 -9.87 0.81 -4.80
C LEU A 211 -11.35 0.57 -5.09
N VAL A 212 -11.94 -0.41 -4.40
CA VAL A 212 -13.29 -0.92 -4.67
C VAL A 212 -14.35 0.19 -4.75
N PRO A 213 -14.49 1.13 -3.79
CA PRO A 213 -15.60 2.09 -3.83
C PRO A 213 -15.54 3.01 -5.05
N LEU A 214 -14.34 3.50 -5.38
CA LEU A 214 -14.14 4.34 -6.55
C LEU A 214 -14.35 3.53 -7.84
N PHE A 215 -13.84 2.31 -7.88
CA PHE A 215 -13.99 1.46 -9.05
C PHE A 215 -15.46 1.10 -9.32
N CYS A 216 -16.22 0.70 -8.30
CA CYS A 216 -17.66 0.46 -8.42
C CYS A 216 -18.43 1.72 -8.85
N LYS A 217 -18.08 2.89 -8.30
CA LYS A 217 -18.69 4.17 -8.68
C LYS A 217 -18.48 4.48 -10.17
N TRP A 218 -17.27 4.24 -10.66
CA TRP A 218 -16.86 4.65 -12.01
C TRP A 218 -17.11 3.61 -13.09
N SER A 219 -17.06 2.31 -12.79
CA SER A 219 -17.44 1.25 -13.74
C SER A 219 -18.90 1.39 -14.20
N ARG A 220 -19.81 1.79 -13.31
CA ARG A 220 -21.21 2.12 -13.65
C ARG A 220 -21.34 3.36 -14.53
N ARG A 221 -20.42 4.33 -14.40
CA ARG A 221 -20.45 5.59 -15.15
C ARG A 221 -19.73 5.49 -16.50
N SER A 222 -19.10 4.35 -16.78
CA SER A 222 -18.55 4.02 -18.09
C SER A 222 -19.65 4.11 -19.15
N SER A 223 -19.34 4.68 -20.30
CA SER A 223 -20.22 4.64 -21.48
C SER A 223 -20.20 3.30 -22.20
N ASP A 224 -19.26 2.42 -21.85
CA ASP A 224 -19.17 1.06 -22.37
C ASP A 224 -19.71 0.05 -21.35
N ASP A 225 -20.87 -0.53 -21.67
CA ASP A 225 -21.55 -1.55 -20.88
C ASP A 225 -20.70 -2.83 -20.70
N ASN A 226 -19.76 -3.11 -21.62
CA ASN A 226 -18.90 -4.29 -21.52
C ASN A 226 -17.93 -4.19 -20.34
N ASN A 227 -17.48 -3.00 -19.97
CA ASN A 227 -16.53 -2.85 -18.87
C ASN A 227 -17.14 -3.24 -17.52
N PHE A 228 -18.38 -2.80 -17.26
CA PHE A 228 -19.11 -3.20 -16.06
C PHE A 228 -19.41 -4.71 -16.08
N LYS A 229 -19.76 -5.26 -17.24
CA LYS A 229 -20.00 -6.68 -17.41
C LYS A 229 -18.76 -7.52 -17.14
N ASN A 230 -17.61 -7.17 -17.71
CA ASN A 230 -16.34 -7.88 -17.50
C ASN A 230 -15.93 -7.85 -16.03
N PHE A 231 -16.09 -6.70 -15.36
CA PHE A 231 -15.86 -6.58 -13.92
C PHE A 231 -16.79 -7.48 -13.10
N SER A 232 -18.09 -7.48 -13.43
CA SER A 232 -19.10 -8.32 -12.79
C SER A 232 -18.80 -9.82 -12.95
N GLU A 233 -18.36 -10.22 -14.15
CA GLU A 233 -17.92 -11.59 -14.45
C GLU A 233 -16.68 -11.95 -13.63
N LYS A 234 -15.66 -11.08 -13.55
CA LYS A 234 -14.46 -11.31 -12.74
C LYS A 234 -14.79 -11.52 -11.26
N LEU A 235 -15.63 -10.64 -10.68
CA LEU A 235 -16.07 -10.79 -9.29
C LEU A 235 -16.88 -12.07 -9.05
N SER A 236 -17.67 -12.50 -10.04
CA SER A 236 -18.45 -13.73 -9.94
C SER A 236 -17.58 -14.99 -9.87
N HIS A 237 -16.36 -14.95 -10.40
CA HIS A 237 -15.41 -16.09 -10.40
C HIS A 237 -14.35 -16.01 -9.29
N MET A 238 -14.34 -14.94 -8.51
CA MET A 238 -13.34 -14.70 -7.48
C MET A 238 -13.56 -15.56 -6.23
N ASP A 239 -12.48 -15.77 -5.46
CA ASP A 239 -12.56 -16.38 -4.12
C ASP A 239 -13.55 -15.61 -3.24
N PRO A 240 -14.61 -16.26 -2.72
CA PRO A 240 -15.56 -15.64 -1.81
C PRO A 240 -14.92 -14.99 -0.58
N GLY A 241 -13.73 -15.46 -0.16
CA GLY A 241 -12.93 -14.87 0.91
C GLY A 241 -12.50 -13.41 0.65
N LEU A 242 -12.45 -12.97 -0.60
CA LEU A 242 -12.04 -11.62 -1.02
C LEU A 242 -13.22 -10.67 -1.28
N LEU A 243 -14.45 -11.17 -1.33
CA LEU A 243 -15.61 -10.38 -1.74
C LEU A 243 -16.15 -9.43 -0.65
N GLY A 244 -15.69 -9.55 0.59
CA GLY A 244 -16.15 -8.72 1.72
C GLY A 244 -16.04 -7.21 1.45
N PRO A 245 -14.83 -6.69 1.15
CA PRO A 245 -14.64 -5.28 0.80
C PRO A 245 -15.48 -4.81 -0.39
N VAL A 246 -15.69 -5.68 -1.39
CA VAL A 246 -16.50 -5.39 -2.58
C VAL A 246 -17.96 -5.13 -2.20
N ILE A 247 -18.54 -6.03 -1.40
CA ILE A 247 -19.92 -5.92 -0.95
C ILE A 247 -20.09 -4.69 -0.04
N GLU A 248 -19.13 -4.42 0.83
CA GLU A 248 -19.14 -3.22 1.68
C GLU A 248 -19.09 -1.93 0.84
N GLY A 249 -18.18 -1.86 -0.13
CA GLY A 249 -18.06 -0.69 -1.03
C GLY A 249 -19.33 -0.44 -1.84
N ILE A 250 -19.95 -1.49 -2.38
CA ILE A 250 -21.25 -1.38 -3.06
C ILE A 250 -22.33 -0.87 -2.10
N SER A 251 -22.35 -1.37 -0.86
CA SER A 251 -23.34 -0.97 0.15
C SER A 251 -23.22 0.52 0.52
N GLN A 252 -21.98 1.02 0.63
CA GLN A 252 -21.71 2.44 0.89
C GLN A 252 -22.18 3.34 -0.26
N ILE A 253 -21.97 2.93 -1.52
CA ILE A 253 -22.44 3.68 -2.70
C ILE A 253 -23.98 3.65 -2.81
N SER A 254 -24.59 2.55 -2.39
CA SER A 254 -26.04 2.33 -2.47
C SER A 254 -26.81 2.89 -1.26
N ALA A 255 -26.13 3.57 -0.33
CA ALA A 255 -26.71 4.12 0.90
C ALA A 255 -27.83 5.16 0.64
N ASP A 256 -27.92 5.72 -0.57
CA ASP A 256 -29.02 6.59 -1.01
C ASP A 256 -30.34 5.83 -1.32
N GLY A 257 -30.41 4.52 -1.06
CA GLY A 257 -31.67 3.76 -1.08
C GLY A 257 -32.07 3.20 -2.44
N ASP A 258 -31.22 3.32 -3.46
CA ASP A 258 -31.44 2.67 -4.77
C ASP A 258 -31.13 1.17 -4.69
N LYS A 259 -32.13 0.38 -4.29
CA LYS A 259 -32.10 -1.10 -4.26
C LYS A 259 -32.42 -1.72 -5.62
N THR A 260 -32.25 -0.98 -6.72
CA THR A 260 -32.65 -1.41 -8.07
C THR A 260 -31.57 -1.24 -9.13
N GLY A 261 -30.39 -0.73 -8.76
CA GLY A 261 -29.26 -0.54 -9.68
C GLY A 261 -28.44 -1.82 -9.95
N GLU A 262 -27.69 -1.82 -11.05
CA GLU A 262 -26.82 -2.93 -11.49
C GLU A 262 -25.78 -3.36 -10.44
N LEU A 263 -25.24 -2.40 -9.67
CA LEU A 263 -24.33 -2.70 -8.55
C LEU A 263 -25.04 -3.50 -7.44
N PHE A 264 -26.31 -3.21 -7.17
CA PHE A 264 -27.10 -3.93 -6.17
C PHE A 264 -27.43 -5.36 -6.66
N GLU A 265 -27.74 -5.53 -7.94
CA GLU A 265 -27.92 -6.85 -8.54
C GLU A 265 -26.61 -7.66 -8.59
N LEU A 266 -25.48 -7.01 -8.87
CA LEU A 266 -24.16 -7.61 -8.73
C LEU A 266 -23.93 -8.08 -7.29
N ALA A 267 -24.17 -7.23 -6.29
CA ALA A 267 -24.07 -7.59 -4.89
C ALA A 267 -24.96 -8.80 -4.54
N LYS A 268 -26.23 -8.80 -4.95
CA LYS A 268 -27.14 -9.96 -4.77
C LYS A 268 -26.60 -11.25 -5.36
N SER A 269 -25.91 -11.19 -6.50
CA SER A 269 -25.34 -12.38 -7.15
C SER A 269 -24.11 -12.95 -6.42
N ILE A 270 -23.34 -12.10 -5.74
CA ILE A 270 -22.09 -12.50 -5.07
C ILE A 270 -22.26 -12.76 -3.56
N VAL A 271 -23.25 -12.13 -2.91
CA VAL A 271 -23.53 -12.30 -1.47
C VAL A 271 -23.79 -13.75 -1.07
N PRO A 272 -24.57 -14.57 -1.81
CA PRO A 272 -24.78 -15.98 -1.45
C PRO A 272 -23.48 -16.77 -1.34
N LYS A 273 -22.53 -16.54 -2.27
CA LYS A 273 -21.21 -17.19 -2.25
C LYS A 273 -20.41 -16.77 -1.02
N ARG A 274 -20.43 -15.47 -0.69
CA ARG A 274 -19.78 -14.93 0.51
C ARG A 274 -20.37 -15.54 1.79
N VAL A 275 -21.70 -15.61 1.89
CA VAL A 275 -22.41 -16.18 3.04
C VAL A 275 -22.10 -17.67 3.21
N GLU A 276 -22.08 -18.45 2.13
CA GLU A 276 -21.70 -19.86 2.16
C GLU A 276 -20.27 -20.04 2.71
N TRP A 277 -19.32 -19.26 2.19
CA TRP A 277 -17.94 -19.28 2.66
C TRP A 277 -17.81 -18.88 4.13
N LEU A 278 -18.51 -17.82 4.56
CA LEU A 278 -18.53 -17.38 5.96
C LEU A 278 -19.10 -18.46 6.87
N ASN A 279 -20.20 -19.12 6.49
CA ASN A 279 -20.78 -20.20 7.27
C ASN A 279 -19.83 -21.39 7.42
N GLY A 280 -19.07 -21.73 6.36
CA GLY A 280 -17.99 -22.72 6.44
C GLY A 280 -16.93 -22.32 7.47
N LYS A 281 -16.46 -21.06 7.43
CA LYS A 281 -15.48 -20.53 8.40
C LYS A 281 -16.00 -20.44 9.82
N ILE A 282 -17.26 -20.06 9.99
CA ILE A 282 -17.93 -20.08 11.29
C ILE A 282 -17.97 -21.50 11.84
N GLY A 283 -18.29 -22.51 11.03
CA GLY A 283 -18.27 -23.91 11.43
C GLY A 283 -16.87 -24.39 11.86
N GLU A 284 -15.82 -23.96 11.16
CA GLU A 284 -14.42 -24.26 11.54
C GLU A 284 -14.02 -23.60 12.87
N LEU A 285 -14.45 -22.37 13.10
CA LEU A 285 -14.07 -21.54 14.26
C LEU A 285 -14.94 -21.78 15.50
N ASN A 286 -16.18 -22.22 15.33
CA ASN A 286 -17.13 -22.49 16.40
C ASN A 286 -16.88 -23.85 17.07
N LYS A 287 -15.62 -24.09 17.41
CA LYS A 287 -15.17 -25.27 18.16
C LYS A 287 -14.86 -24.86 19.60
N PRO A 288 -15.03 -25.76 20.58
CA PRO A 288 -14.60 -25.51 21.94
C PRO A 288 -13.08 -25.29 22.00
N PHE A 289 -12.62 -24.64 23.06
CA PHE A 289 -11.20 -24.39 23.28
C PHE A 289 -10.39 -25.69 23.29
N THR A 290 -9.30 -25.70 22.52
CA THR A 290 -8.25 -26.71 22.56
C THR A 290 -6.88 -26.01 22.58
N TRP A 291 -5.85 -26.72 23.04
CA TRP A 291 -4.47 -26.27 22.92
C TRP A 291 -3.87 -26.52 21.54
N GLU A 292 -4.63 -27.12 20.62
CA GLU A 292 -4.16 -27.44 19.27
C GLU A 292 -4.14 -26.18 18.40
N MET A 293 -2.97 -25.83 17.88
CA MET A 293 -2.80 -24.74 16.92
C MET A 293 -2.46 -25.36 15.56
N THR A 294 -3.48 -25.87 14.86
CA THR A 294 -3.31 -26.69 13.63
C THR A 294 -2.46 -26.03 12.54
N ASP A 295 -2.51 -24.70 12.47
CA ASP A 295 -1.80 -23.89 11.47
C ASP A 295 -0.41 -23.42 11.94
N ALA A 296 0.02 -23.84 13.13
CA ALA A 296 1.30 -23.43 13.71
C ALA A 296 2.47 -23.83 12.80
N LYS A 297 3.37 -22.87 12.58
CA LYS A 297 4.64 -23.08 11.90
C LYS A 297 5.79 -22.65 12.81
N PHE A 298 6.76 -23.54 12.97
CA PHE A 298 7.96 -23.29 13.75
C PHE A 298 9.16 -23.80 12.95
N CYS A 299 10.03 -22.89 12.52
CA CYS A 299 11.07 -23.19 11.53
C CYS A 299 12.28 -23.92 12.13
N ASP A 300 12.54 -23.74 13.43
CA ASP A 300 13.80 -24.19 14.04
C ASP A 300 13.74 -25.64 14.56
N SER A 301 12.54 -26.19 14.79
CA SER A 301 12.33 -27.59 15.23
C SER A 301 10.99 -28.15 14.75
N PRO A 302 11.00 -29.29 14.01
CA PRO A 302 9.80 -30.05 13.69
C PRO A 302 9.03 -30.55 14.91
N GLU A 303 9.73 -30.94 15.98
CA GLU A 303 9.17 -31.46 17.23
C GLU A 303 8.38 -30.38 17.96
N VAL A 304 8.93 -29.16 18.04
CA VAL A 304 8.20 -28.00 18.57
C VAL A 304 6.98 -27.68 17.71
N GLN A 305 7.09 -27.78 16.38
CA GLN A 305 5.94 -27.57 15.49
C GLN A 305 4.85 -28.61 15.72
N GLU A 306 5.21 -29.89 15.89
CA GLU A 306 4.28 -30.97 16.19
C GLU A 306 3.61 -30.76 17.55
N PHE A 307 4.38 -30.41 18.58
CA PHE A 307 3.86 -30.02 19.89
C PHE A 307 2.85 -28.86 19.77
N LEU A 308 3.16 -27.81 19.01
CA LEU A 308 2.25 -26.67 18.84
C LEU A 308 0.91 -27.08 18.22
N ARG A 309 0.92 -28.07 17.32
CA ARG A 309 -0.28 -28.63 16.70
C ARG A 309 -0.99 -29.67 17.58
N GLY A 310 -0.32 -30.22 18.58
CA GLY A 310 -0.85 -31.21 19.51
C GLY A 310 -1.71 -30.64 20.65
N PRO A 311 -2.32 -31.49 21.49
CA PRO A 311 -3.22 -31.08 22.58
C PRO A 311 -2.50 -30.66 23.87
N GLU A 312 -1.19 -30.85 23.97
CA GLU A 312 -0.41 -30.58 25.18
C GLU A 312 -0.26 -29.07 25.40
N ALA A 313 -0.37 -28.61 26.66
CA ALA A 313 -0.26 -27.20 27.00
C ALA A 313 1.20 -26.71 27.10
N SER A 314 2.14 -27.61 27.40
CA SER A 314 3.56 -27.29 27.59
C SER A 314 4.48 -28.42 27.15
N MET A 315 5.70 -28.06 26.75
CA MET A 315 6.77 -28.98 26.34
C MET A 315 8.12 -28.50 26.90
N ASP A 316 8.95 -29.45 27.31
CA ASP A 316 10.37 -29.23 27.62
C ASP A 316 11.21 -29.72 26.44
N THR A 317 12.11 -28.89 25.92
CA THR A 317 12.86 -29.19 24.69
C THR A 317 14.22 -29.85 24.94
N LYS A 318 14.33 -30.68 25.99
CA LYS A 318 15.62 -31.21 26.49
C LYS A 318 16.43 -31.98 25.44
N ASN A 319 15.77 -32.49 24.41
CA ASN A 319 16.39 -33.27 23.35
C ASN A 319 16.33 -32.59 21.97
N ASP A 320 15.67 -31.42 21.86
CA ASP A 320 15.42 -30.77 20.57
C ASP A 320 16.39 -29.61 20.30
N PHE A 321 16.96 -29.06 21.37
CA PHE A 321 17.99 -28.03 21.29
C PHE A 321 19.15 -28.37 22.23
N THR A 322 20.36 -28.00 21.81
CA THR A 322 21.57 -28.08 22.62
C THR A 322 22.03 -26.66 22.91
N PHE A 323 22.17 -26.31 24.18
CA PHE A 323 22.69 -25.02 24.63
C PHE A 323 23.96 -25.25 25.45
N ASP A 324 24.96 -24.38 25.27
CA ASP A 324 26.22 -24.42 26.01
C ASP A 324 26.03 -23.97 27.47
N ASP A 325 25.11 -23.03 27.72
CA ASP A 325 24.74 -22.55 29.05
C ASP A 325 23.30 -21.99 29.14
N PHE A 326 22.87 -21.65 30.35
CA PHE A 326 21.55 -21.08 30.60
C PHE A 326 21.32 -19.73 29.88
N LYS A 327 22.39 -18.94 29.71
CA LYS A 327 22.30 -17.62 29.10
C LYS A 327 22.00 -17.74 27.61
N GLU A 328 22.60 -18.72 26.92
CA GLU A 328 22.29 -18.99 25.52
C GLU A 328 20.82 -19.39 25.33
N ALA A 329 20.28 -20.26 26.20
CA ALA A 329 18.87 -20.62 26.18
C ALA A 329 17.96 -19.39 26.42
N ASP A 330 18.31 -18.50 27.34
CA ASP A 330 17.55 -17.28 27.65
C ASP A 330 17.59 -16.27 26.49
N ASP A 331 18.75 -16.10 25.85
CA ASP A 331 18.90 -15.25 24.67
C ASP A 331 18.10 -15.81 23.46
N PHE A 332 18.06 -17.14 23.29
CA PHE A 332 17.20 -17.79 22.30
C PHE A 332 15.72 -17.55 22.58
N ALA A 333 15.26 -17.77 23.81
CA ALA A 333 13.87 -17.57 24.20
C ALA A 333 13.36 -16.15 23.89
N LYS A 334 14.23 -15.14 24.05
CA LYS A 334 13.90 -13.73 23.78
C LYS A 334 13.85 -13.40 22.29
N THR A 335 14.67 -14.04 21.46
CA THR A 335 14.81 -13.71 20.03
C THR A 335 13.85 -14.49 19.14
N SER A 336 13.51 -15.73 19.51
CA SER A 336 12.71 -16.66 18.69
C SER A 336 11.20 -16.35 18.65
N LEU A 337 10.72 -15.40 19.46
CA LEU A 337 9.31 -14.98 19.47
C LEU A 337 8.91 -14.10 18.27
N ALA A 338 9.86 -13.50 17.55
CA ALA A 338 9.58 -12.47 16.55
C ALA A 338 9.00 -12.98 15.21
N ASN A 339 9.12 -14.27 14.90
CA ASN A 339 8.81 -14.81 13.56
C ASN A 339 7.68 -15.87 13.54
N GLN A 340 6.88 -15.95 14.59
CA GLN A 340 5.87 -17.01 14.73
C GLN A 340 4.66 -16.77 13.81
N ARG A 341 4.19 -17.83 13.14
CA ARG A 341 2.98 -17.81 12.31
C ARG A 341 2.01 -18.87 12.78
N GLY A 342 0.76 -18.46 13.01
CA GLY A 342 -0.34 -19.36 13.33
C GLY A 342 -0.24 -20.02 14.72
N ALA A 343 0.57 -19.47 15.63
CA ALA A 343 0.77 -20.00 16.98
C ALA A 343 0.80 -18.86 18.02
N SER A 344 0.61 -19.20 19.30
CA SER A 344 0.79 -18.25 20.40
C SER A 344 1.27 -18.98 21.65
N PHE A 345 2.52 -18.76 22.04
CA PHE A 345 3.13 -19.40 23.19
C PHE A 345 4.16 -18.49 23.85
N THR A 346 4.50 -18.80 25.10
CA THR A 346 5.67 -18.26 25.78
C THR A 346 6.80 -19.28 25.73
N MET A 347 8.03 -18.79 25.77
CA MET A 347 9.23 -19.59 25.78
C MET A 347 10.13 -19.02 26.89
N GLU A 348 10.61 -19.89 27.78
CA GLU A 348 11.48 -19.53 28.89
C GLU A 348 12.64 -20.52 29.00
N ALA A 349 13.82 -20.04 29.37
CA ALA A 349 14.95 -20.91 29.69
C ALA A 349 14.72 -21.61 31.04
N ALA A 350 15.07 -22.88 31.09
CA ALA A 350 14.94 -23.73 32.27
C ALA A 350 16.16 -24.66 32.40
N GLY A 351 16.33 -25.25 33.58
CA GLY A 351 17.45 -26.15 33.88
C GLY A 351 18.61 -25.46 34.59
N SER A 352 19.80 -26.04 34.46
CA SER A 352 21.05 -25.53 35.03
C SER A 352 22.06 -25.26 33.92
N ASP A 353 23.18 -24.58 34.21
CA ASP A 353 24.16 -24.21 33.18
C ASP A 353 24.66 -25.40 32.33
N LYS A 354 24.64 -26.63 32.85
CA LYS A 354 25.09 -27.82 32.10
C LYS A 354 23.97 -28.60 31.41
N ASP A 355 22.72 -28.28 31.73
CA ASP A 355 21.50 -28.97 31.28
C ASP A 355 20.41 -27.92 30.96
N ALA A 356 20.79 -26.86 30.25
CA ALA A 356 19.88 -25.78 29.89
C ALA A 356 18.95 -26.25 28.75
N TYR A 357 17.66 -25.94 28.86
CA TYR A 357 16.65 -26.26 27.86
C TYR A 357 15.59 -25.15 27.81
N LEU A 358 14.71 -25.21 26.81
CA LEU A 358 13.57 -24.31 26.72
C LEU A 358 12.32 -25.01 27.23
N LYS A 359 11.52 -24.26 27.99
CA LYS A 359 10.15 -24.63 28.30
C LYS A 359 9.21 -23.78 27.47
N ILE A 360 8.41 -24.44 26.65
CA ILE A 360 7.43 -23.79 25.78
C ILE A 360 6.06 -24.00 26.41
N THR A 361 5.31 -22.91 26.63
CA THR A 361 3.95 -22.97 27.18
C THR A 361 2.99 -22.25 26.24
N LYS A 362 1.98 -22.96 25.74
CA LYS A 362 0.95 -22.37 24.89
C LYS A 362 0.12 -21.35 25.64
N THR A 363 -0.36 -20.36 24.92
CA THR A 363 -1.22 -19.31 25.46
C THR A 363 -2.60 -19.37 24.83
N ARG A 364 -3.60 -18.91 25.58
CA ARG A 364 -4.99 -18.84 25.11
C ARG A 364 -5.20 -17.79 24.00
N LYS A 365 -4.27 -16.84 23.85
CA LYS A 365 -4.37 -15.71 22.91
C LYS A 365 -4.71 -16.15 21.49
N TRP A 366 -4.13 -17.24 20.98
CA TRP A 366 -4.46 -17.75 19.65
C TRP A 366 -5.95 -18.10 19.50
N PHE A 367 -6.51 -18.80 20.49
CA PHE A 367 -7.93 -19.12 20.51
C PHE A 367 -8.79 -17.86 20.68
N ASP A 368 -8.43 -16.98 21.61
CA ASP A 368 -9.20 -15.76 21.87
C ASP A 368 -9.21 -14.82 20.65
N ASP A 369 -8.11 -14.73 19.91
CA ASP A 369 -8.05 -13.97 18.65
C ASP A 369 -8.93 -14.61 17.56
N ARG A 370 -9.00 -15.95 17.49
CA ARG A 370 -9.95 -16.66 16.60
C ARG A 370 -11.41 -16.47 17.01
N GLN A 371 -11.71 -16.35 18.30
CA GLN A 371 -13.07 -16.03 18.76
C GLN A 371 -13.50 -14.62 18.35
N LYS A 372 -12.58 -13.65 18.31
CA LYS A 372 -12.89 -12.32 17.76
C LYS A 372 -13.26 -12.39 16.29
N ILE A 373 -12.50 -13.17 15.49
CA ILE A 373 -12.80 -13.40 14.06
C ILE A 373 -14.16 -14.09 13.89
N LEU A 374 -14.47 -15.08 14.74
CA LEU A 374 -15.77 -15.75 14.74
C LEU A 374 -16.93 -14.76 14.93
N GLU A 375 -16.83 -13.85 15.91
CA GLU A 375 -17.87 -12.84 16.14
C GLU A 375 -17.96 -11.85 14.98
N GLN A 376 -16.84 -11.48 14.36
CA GLN A 376 -16.84 -10.65 13.14
C GLN A 376 -17.58 -11.34 11.98
N TYR A 377 -17.32 -12.63 11.73
CA TYR A 377 -18.01 -13.37 10.66
C TYR A 377 -19.51 -13.55 10.94
N LYS A 378 -19.91 -13.81 12.19
CA LYS A 378 -21.33 -13.85 12.57
C LYS A 378 -22.03 -12.51 12.33
N ALA A 379 -21.37 -11.41 12.70
CA ALA A 379 -21.89 -10.06 12.46
C ALA A 379 -22.00 -9.76 10.96
N GLU A 380 -20.99 -10.13 10.16
CA GLU A 380 -21.00 -9.98 8.70
C GLU A 380 -22.16 -10.75 8.08
N VAL A 381 -22.34 -12.05 8.40
CA VAL A 381 -23.48 -12.84 7.89
C VAL A 381 -24.82 -12.18 8.25
N SER A 382 -24.98 -11.73 9.50
CA SER A 382 -26.22 -11.08 9.94
C SER A 382 -26.51 -9.81 9.13
N ASN A 383 -25.49 -8.98 8.91
CA ASN A 383 -25.59 -7.76 8.12
C ASN A 383 -25.95 -8.06 6.65
N LEU A 384 -25.27 -9.03 6.03
CA LEU A 384 -25.53 -9.44 4.65
C LEU A 384 -26.97 -9.96 4.47
N MET A 385 -27.47 -10.76 5.41
CA MET A 385 -28.83 -11.28 5.38
C MET A 385 -29.88 -10.18 5.61
N GLU A 386 -29.59 -9.15 6.41
CA GLU A 386 -30.49 -8.02 6.60
C GLU A 386 -30.60 -7.15 5.33
N HIS A 387 -29.48 -6.94 4.63
CA HIS A 387 -29.41 -6.02 3.48
C HIS A 387 -29.80 -6.68 2.16
N PHE A 388 -29.46 -7.96 1.98
CA PHE A 388 -29.60 -8.69 0.71
C PHE A 388 -30.42 -9.97 0.83
N GLY A 389 -30.79 -10.40 2.04
CA GLY A 389 -31.64 -11.56 2.22
C GLY A 389 -33.01 -11.32 1.60
N GLU A 390 -33.51 -12.32 0.88
CA GLU A 390 -34.91 -12.32 0.49
C GLU A 390 -35.76 -12.34 1.77
N LYS A 391 -36.69 -11.39 1.90
CA LYS A 391 -37.84 -11.59 2.79
C LYS A 391 -38.56 -12.80 2.23
N THR A 392 -38.26 -13.98 2.77
CA THR A 392 -39.19 -15.09 2.70
C THR A 392 -40.45 -14.58 3.36
N ASP A 393 -41.45 -14.27 2.52
CA ASP A 393 -42.76 -13.81 2.94
C ASP A 393 -43.35 -14.95 3.78
N GLY A 394 -43.07 -14.89 5.09
CA GLY A 394 -43.55 -15.82 6.08
C GLY A 394 -45.06 -15.71 6.07
N GLY A 395 -45.69 -16.69 5.42
CA GLY A 395 -47.07 -16.66 5.02
C GLY A 395 -48.01 -16.03 6.04
N ASP A 396 -48.92 -15.21 5.52
CA ASP A 396 -50.11 -14.68 6.18
C ASP A 396 -50.67 -15.64 7.23
N LYS A 397 -50.26 -15.46 8.49
CA LYS A 397 -51.03 -15.95 9.63
C LYS A 397 -52.25 -15.05 9.76
N LYS A 398 -53.29 -15.37 8.98
CA LYS A 398 -54.66 -14.91 9.21
C LYS A 398 -54.97 -15.08 10.70
N ARG A 399 -55.08 -13.96 11.42
CA ARG A 399 -55.68 -13.91 12.75
C ARG A 399 -57.13 -14.37 12.61
N ALA A 400 -57.46 -15.53 13.19
CA ALA A 400 -58.84 -15.91 13.41
C ALA A 400 -59.51 -14.86 14.33
N ARG A 401 -60.59 -14.24 13.84
CA ARG A 401 -61.51 -13.49 14.70
C ARG A 401 -62.36 -14.50 15.45
N HIS A 402 -62.25 -14.51 16.77
CA HIS A 402 -63.30 -15.04 17.63
C HIS A 402 -64.44 -14.01 17.71
N GLN A 403 -65.64 -14.45 17.34
CA GLN A 403 -66.89 -14.00 17.94
C GLN A 403 -67.45 -15.16 18.75
#